data_AF-A0A352PT80-F1
#
_entry.id   AF-A0A352PT80-F1
#
_cell.length_a   1.000
_cell.length_b   1.000
_cell.length_c   1.000
_cell.angle_alpha   90.00
_cell.angle_beta   90.00
_cell.angle_gamma   90.00
#
_symmetry.space_group_name_H-M   'P 1'
#
loop_
_entity.id
_entity.type
_entity.pdbx_description
1 polymer ?
#
loop_
_entity_poly.entity_id
_entity_poly.type
_entity_poly.pdbx_seq_one_letter_code
_entity_poly.pdbx_strand_id
1 'polypeptide(L)'
;MIDINITLVIQMVNFLLLAFLLNTILYRPIRNMIAKRNQVIAEREQGIERADADAAAAVREFEDKVHEARNQGRQKVQGLKDAGYEKEKDLLKEAADLAAGEVAKVREQVKKDLAAARKRLRAQIQAFSVEVAQKVLGRNI
;
A
#
# COMPACT_ATOMS: atom_id res chain seq x y z
N MET A 1 -41.11 -7.51 91.67
CA MET A 1 -42.17 -7.41 90.64
C MET A 1 -41.72 -6.36 89.65
N ILE A 2 -41.90 -6.56 88.35
CA ILE A 2 -41.54 -5.55 87.36
C ILE A 2 -42.62 -4.47 87.44
N ASP A 3 -42.35 -3.42 88.20
CA ASP A 3 -43.24 -2.27 88.25
C ASP A 3 -43.04 -1.44 86.98
N ILE A 4 -44.05 -1.46 86.12
CA ILE A 4 -44.10 -0.62 84.92
C ILE A 4 -44.34 0.82 85.40
N ASN A 5 -43.24 1.51 85.67
CA ASN A 5 -43.22 2.90 86.09
C ASN A 5 -42.86 3.82 84.91
N ILE A 6 -43.20 5.11 85.03
CA ILE A 6 -42.84 6.18 84.07
C ILE A 6 -41.34 6.18 83.73
N THR A 7 -40.47 5.74 84.65
CA THR A 7 -39.03 5.57 84.45
C THR A 7 -38.69 4.60 83.30
N LEU A 8 -39.47 3.54 83.10
CA LEU A 8 -39.29 2.60 81.98
C LEU A 8 -39.54 3.30 80.63
N VAL A 9 -40.59 4.14 80.58
CA VAL A 9 -40.93 4.92 79.38
C VAL A 9 -39.83 5.94 79.08
N ILE A 10 -39.32 6.65 80.10
CA ILE A 10 -38.22 7.60 79.96
C ILE A 10 -36.93 6.90 79.47
N GLN A 11 -36.61 5.72 80.02
CA GLN A 11 -35.45 4.94 79.59
C GLN A 11 -35.59 4.45 78.13
N MET A 12 -36.79 4.05 77.73
CA MET A 12 -37.08 3.63 76.35
C MET A 12 -36.93 4.79 75.36
N VAL A 13 -37.43 5.99 75.71
CA VAL A 13 -37.22 7.20 74.91
C VAL A 13 -35.74 7.54 74.81
N ASN A 14 -34.99 7.46 75.92
CA ASN A 14 -33.54 7.70 75.90
C ASN A 14 -32.79 6.71 75.00
N PHE A 15 -33.13 5.42 75.08
CA PHE A 15 -32.55 4.40 74.21
C PHE A 15 -32.86 4.63 72.74
N LEU A 16 -34.11 4.97 72.40
CA LEU A 16 -34.50 5.29 71.03
C LEU A 16 -33.78 6.54 70.50
N LEU A 17 -33.62 7.57 71.33
CA LEU A 17 -32.91 8.79 70.99
C LEU A 17 -31.40 8.50 70.75
N LEU A 18 -30.78 7.70 71.62
CA LEU A 18 -29.41 7.24 71.45
C LEU A 18 -29.24 6.39 70.18
N ALA A 19 -30.16 5.45 69.92
CA ALA A 19 -30.14 4.61 68.73
C ALA A 19 -30.28 5.45 67.45
N PHE A 20 -31.15 6.47 67.46
CA PHE A 20 -31.29 7.41 66.34
C PHE A 20 -30.01 8.23 66.11
N LEU A 21 -29.40 8.73 67.19
CA LEU A 21 -28.16 9.50 67.13
C LEU A 21 -27.01 8.62 66.59
N LEU A 22 -26.89 7.39 67.08
CA LEU A 22 -25.87 6.43 66.64
C LEU A 22 -26.08 6.00 65.18
N ASN A 23 -27.33 5.81 64.75
CA ASN A 23 -27.66 5.52 63.35
C ASN A 23 -27.20 6.64 62.41
N THR A 24 -27.40 7.89 62.82
CA THR A 24 -27.05 9.07 62.02
C THR A 24 -25.55 9.35 62.02
N ILE A 25 -24.90 9.27 63.19
CA ILE A 25 -23.49 9.63 63.37
C ILE A 25 -22.53 8.50 62.97
N LEU A 26 -22.92 7.23 63.15
CA LEU A 26 -21.99 6.11 63.00
C LEU A 26 -22.39 5.15 61.88
N TYR A 27 -23.61 4.60 61.91
CA TYR A 27 -24.01 3.55 60.96
C TYR A 27 -24.12 4.08 59.51
N ARG A 28 -24.75 5.24 59.30
CA ARG A 28 -24.83 5.88 57.97
C ARG A 28 -23.46 6.16 57.34
N PRO A 29 -22.52 6.88 58.00
CA PRO A 29 -21.24 7.19 57.38
C PRO A 29 -20.36 5.95 57.17
N ILE A 30 -20.38 4.97 58.09
CA ILE A 30 -19.65 3.71 57.89
C ILE A 30 -20.16 2.97 56.66
N ARG A 31 -21.49 2.84 56.51
CA ARG A 31 -22.07 2.18 55.32
C ARG A 31 -21.72 2.91 54.04
N ASN A 32 -21.76 4.24 54.04
CA ASN A 32 -21.37 5.05 52.89
C ASN A 32 -19.88 4.87 52.54
N MET A 33 -19.01 4.78 53.54
CA MET A 33 -17.58 4.56 53.32
C MET A 33 -17.30 3.18 52.71
N ILE A 34 -17.99 2.14 53.19
CA ILE A 34 -17.90 0.79 52.62
C ILE A 34 -18.42 0.79 51.16
N ALA A 35 -19.57 1.41 50.92
CA ALA A 35 -20.13 1.51 49.56
C ALA A 35 -19.17 2.26 48.62
N LYS A 36 -18.59 3.38 49.06
CA LYS A 36 -17.61 4.14 48.28
C LYS A 36 -16.35 3.33 47.99
N ARG A 37 -15.86 2.55 48.96
CA ARG A 37 -14.72 1.66 48.76
C ARG A 37 -15.02 0.59 47.71
N ASN A 38 -16.17 -0.06 47.81
CA ASN A 38 -16.58 -1.08 46.84
C ASN A 38 -16.74 -0.48 45.42
N GLN A 39 -17.32 0.71 45.33
CA GLN A 39 -17.45 1.42 44.06
C GLN A 39 -16.08 1.73 43.43
N VAL A 40 -15.13 2.27 44.21
CA VAL A 40 -13.78 2.57 43.70
C VAL A 40 -13.06 1.31 43.23
N ILE A 41 -13.24 0.17 43.91
CA ILE A 41 -12.65 -1.10 43.49
C ILE A 41 -13.28 -1.56 42.17
N ALA A 42 -14.61 -1.57 42.08
CA ALA A 42 -15.31 -1.97 40.86
C ALA A 42 -14.97 -1.06 39.66
N GLU A 43 -14.87 0.26 39.87
CA GLU A 43 -14.44 1.22 38.84
C GLU A 43 -13.01 0.95 38.37
N ARG A 44 -12.10 0.58 39.28
CA ARG A 44 -10.72 0.22 38.94
C ARG A 44 -10.64 -1.08 38.16
N GLU A 45 -11.38 -2.11 38.58
CA GLU A 45 -11.46 -3.39 37.88
C GLU A 45 -12.00 -3.19 36.46
N GLN A 46 -13.11 -2.46 36.31
CA GLN A 46 -13.66 -2.13 35.00
C GLN A 46 -12.69 -1.28 34.15
N GLY A 47 -11.94 -0.38 34.78
CA GLY A 47 -10.90 0.40 34.11
C GLY A 47 -9.77 -0.47 33.56
N ILE A 48 -9.33 -1.48 34.33
CA ILE A 48 -8.32 -2.46 33.90
C ILE A 48 -8.85 -3.29 32.74
N GLU A 49 -10.05 -3.85 32.85
CA GLU A 49 -10.65 -4.66 31.77
C GLU A 49 -10.79 -3.87 30.47
N ARG A 50 -11.18 -2.59 30.55
CA ARG A 50 -11.24 -1.71 29.38
C ARG A 50 -9.87 -1.44 28.79
N ALA A 51 -8.87 -1.14 29.63
CA ALA A 51 -7.51 -0.89 29.16
C ALA A 51 -6.91 -2.13 28.47
N ASP A 52 -7.15 -3.33 29.01
CA ASP A 52 -6.71 -4.59 28.40
C ASP A 52 -7.42 -4.85 27.07
N ALA A 53 -8.73 -4.59 26.99
CA ALA A 53 -9.50 -4.72 25.75
C ALA A 53 -9.04 -3.73 24.67
N ASP A 54 -8.80 -2.47 25.04
CA ASP A 54 -8.31 -1.42 24.14
C ASP A 54 -6.88 -1.74 23.67
N ALA A 55 -6.02 -2.23 24.55
CA ALA A 55 -4.67 -2.67 24.19
C ALA A 55 -4.71 -3.86 23.22
N ALA A 56 -5.55 -4.86 23.47
CA ALA A 56 -5.73 -6.00 22.57
C ALA A 56 -6.28 -5.58 21.20
N ALA A 57 -7.23 -4.64 21.17
CA ALA A 57 -7.77 -4.08 19.93
C ALA A 57 -6.69 -3.31 19.15
N ALA A 58 -5.90 -2.47 19.82
CA ALA A 58 -4.82 -1.72 19.20
C ALA A 58 -3.73 -2.62 18.60
N VAL A 59 -3.39 -3.72 19.28
CA VAL A 59 -2.43 -4.72 18.75
C VAL A 59 -2.97 -5.37 17.49
N ARG A 60 -4.25 -5.80 17.49
CA ARG A 60 -4.88 -6.39 16.30
C ARG A 60 -4.93 -5.41 15.13
N GLU A 61 -5.34 -4.17 15.39
CA GLU A 61 -5.39 -3.12 14.35
C GLU A 61 -3.99 -2.84 13.78
N PHE A 62 -2.95 -2.83 14.63
CA PHE A 62 -1.58 -2.67 14.19
C PHE A 62 -1.12 -3.83 13.30
N GLU A 63 -1.38 -5.08 13.70
CA GLU A 63 -1.07 -6.27 12.91
C GLU A 63 -1.77 -6.23 11.55
N ASP A 64 -3.06 -5.93 11.53
CA ASP A 64 -3.86 -5.81 10.31
C ASP A 64 -3.29 -4.74 9.37
N LYS A 65 -2.98 -3.54 9.88
CA LYS A 65 -2.37 -2.46 9.09
C LYS A 65 -1.01 -2.84 8.54
N VAL A 66 -0.18 -3.55 9.30
CA VAL A 66 1.13 -4.03 8.83
C VAL A 66 0.96 -5.06 7.71
N HIS A 67 0.00 -5.98 7.85
CA HIS A 67 -0.34 -6.95 6.82
C HIS A 67 -0.85 -6.28 5.55
N GLU A 68 -1.76 -5.31 5.69
CA GLU A 68 -2.30 -4.55 4.57
C GLU A 68 -1.20 -3.75 3.86
N ALA A 69 -0.37 -3.02 4.60
CA ALA A 69 0.74 -2.25 4.03
C ALA A 69 1.74 -3.14 3.27
N ARG A 70 2.03 -4.35 3.79
CA ARG A 70 2.87 -5.34 3.08
C ARG A 70 2.22 -5.81 1.79
N ASN A 71 0.91 -6.07 1.80
CA ASN A 71 0.19 -6.51 0.61
C ASN A 71 0.14 -5.40 -0.46
N GLN A 72 -0.21 -4.18 -0.06
CA GLN A 72 -0.19 -3.00 -0.93
C GLN A 72 1.21 -2.75 -1.50
N GLY A 73 2.26 -2.85 -0.66
CA GLY A 73 3.64 -2.73 -1.10
C GLY A 73 4.03 -3.78 -2.14
N ARG A 74 3.68 -5.04 -1.92
CA ARG A 74 3.90 -6.13 -2.90
C ARG A 74 3.16 -5.90 -4.21
N GLN A 75 1.89 -5.49 -4.14
CA GLN A 75 1.09 -5.17 -5.33
C GLN A 75 1.71 -4.02 -6.12
N LYS A 76 2.16 -2.96 -5.45
CA LYS A 76 2.81 -1.81 -6.09
C LYS A 76 4.12 -2.22 -6.77
N VAL A 77 4.95 -3.01 -6.10
CA VAL A 77 6.19 -3.54 -6.69
C VAL A 77 5.89 -4.42 -7.90
N GLN A 78 4.87 -5.28 -7.83
CA GLN A 78 4.48 -6.12 -8.95
C GLN A 78 3.98 -5.29 -10.13
N GLY A 79 3.10 -4.32 -9.90
CA GLY A 79 2.61 -3.42 -10.96
C GLY A 79 3.73 -2.60 -11.61
N LEU A 80 4.73 -2.16 -10.84
CA LEU A 80 5.90 -1.48 -11.40
C LEU A 80 6.77 -2.41 -12.24
N LYS A 81 6.92 -3.68 -11.85
CA LYS A 81 7.64 -4.67 -12.65
C LYS A 81 6.91 -4.96 -13.95
N ASP A 82 5.60 -5.18 -13.89
CA ASP A 82 4.78 -5.48 -15.07
C ASP A 82 4.82 -4.31 -16.07
N ALA A 83 4.64 -3.07 -15.58
CA ALA A 83 4.80 -1.87 -16.40
C ALA A 83 6.22 -1.72 -16.98
N GLY A 84 7.24 -2.13 -16.22
CA GLY A 84 8.63 -2.18 -16.68
C GLY A 84 8.81 -3.15 -17.85
N TYR A 85 8.26 -4.37 -17.73
CA TYR A 85 8.31 -5.39 -18.78
C TYR A 85 7.54 -4.98 -20.04
N GLU A 86 6.37 -4.36 -19.89
CA GLU A 86 5.62 -3.83 -21.03
C GLU A 86 6.43 -2.76 -21.77
N LYS A 87 7.01 -1.82 -21.03
CA LYS A 87 7.85 -0.77 -21.62
C LYS A 87 9.11 -1.31 -22.28
N GLU A 88 9.75 -2.31 -21.69
CA GLU A 88 10.90 -3.00 -22.29
C GLU A 88 10.51 -3.66 -23.61
N LYS A 89 9.38 -4.37 -23.62
CA LYS A 89 8.85 -5.03 -24.83
C LYS A 89 8.53 -4.02 -25.93
N ASP A 90 7.93 -2.88 -25.58
CA ASP A 90 7.61 -1.82 -26.53
C ASP A 90 8.88 -1.20 -27.12
N LEU A 91 9.89 -0.92 -26.29
CA LEU A 91 11.19 -0.40 -26.74
C LEU A 91 11.92 -1.40 -27.65
N LEU A 92 11.91 -2.69 -27.30
CA LEU A 92 12.51 -3.73 -28.14
C LEU A 92 11.80 -3.84 -29.49
N LYS A 93 10.48 -3.72 -29.52
CA LYS A 93 9.69 -3.74 -30.74
C LYS A 93 10.00 -2.52 -31.60
N GLU A 94 10.02 -1.32 -31.02
CA GLU A 94 10.38 -0.09 -31.72
C GLU A 94 11.80 -0.16 -32.31
N ALA A 95 12.78 -0.65 -31.53
CA ALA A 95 14.14 -0.85 -31.99
C ALA A 95 14.22 -1.86 -33.15
N ALA A 96 13.46 -2.96 -33.07
CA ALA A 96 13.39 -3.96 -34.14
C ALA A 96 12.77 -3.38 -35.43
N ASP A 97 11.70 -2.60 -35.30
CA ASP A 97 11.03 -1.94 -36.43
C ASP A 97 11.95 -0.90 -37.10
N LEU A 98 12.67 -0.10 -36.31
CA LEU A 98 13.68 0.84 -36.81
C LEU A 98 14.82 0.12 -37.55
N ALA A 99 15.35 -0.95 -36.97
CA ALA A 99 16.41 -1.75 -37.61
C ALA A 99 15.94 -2.38 -38.92
N ALA A 100 14.71 -2.92 -38.95
CA ALA A 100 14.11 -3.45 -40.18
C ALA A 100 13.93 -2.37 -41.26
N GLY A 101 13.51 -1.17 -40.87
CA GLY A 101 13.40 0.00 -41.74
C GLY A 101 14.75 0.42 -42.34
N GLU A 102 15.80 0.49 -41.53
CA GLU A 102 17.15 0.82 -42.02
C GLU A 102 17.70 -0.24 -42.99
N VAL A 103 17.51 -1.53 -42.68
CA VAL A 103 17.90 -2.61 -43.61
C VAL A 103 17.14 -2.51 -44.93
N ALA A 104 15.86 -2.17 -44.91
CA ALA A 104 15.07 -1.96 -46.13
C ALA A 104 15.59 -0.79 -46.95
N LYS A 105 15.89 0.36 -46.33
CA LYS A 105 16.49 1.52 -47.01
C LYS A 105 17.83 1.19 -47.65
N VAL A 106 18.73 0.53 -46.91
CA VAL A 106 20.04 0.11 -47.42
C VAL A 106 19.88 -0.82 -48.61
N ARG A 107 18.97 -1.81 -48.53
CA ARG A 107 18.68 -2.72 -49.67
C ARG A 107 18.18 -1.97 -50.89
N GLU A 108 17.33 -0.96 -50.72
CA GLU A 108 16.86 -0.15 -51.84
C GLU A 108 17.98 0.70 -52.44
N GLN A 109 18.83 1.31 -51.62
CA GLN A 109 19.99 2.07 -52.09
C GLN A 109 20.96 1.19 -52.88
N VAL A 110 21.28 -0.01 -52.38
CA VAL A 110 22.12 -0.99 -53.09
C VAL A 110 21.51 -1.34 -54.45
N LYS A 111 20.19 -1.56 -54.55
CA LYS A 111 19.52 -1.83 -55.83
C LYS A 111 19.66 -0.64 -56.80
N LYS A 112 19.51 0.59 -56.33
CA LYS A 112 19.69 1.81 -57.14
C LYS A 112 21.12 1.93 -57.64
N ASP A 113 22.10 1.72 -56.78
CA ASP A 113 23.52 1.79 -57.11
C ASP A 113 23.91 0.72 -58.15
N LEU A 114 23.37 -0.51 -58.00
CA LEU A 114 23.61 -1.60 -58.95
C LEU A 114 23.01 -1.31 -60.33
N ALA A 115 21.82 -0.70 -60.38
CA ALA A 115 21.20 -0.26 -61.63
C ALA A 115 22.01 0.87 -62.30
N ALA A 116 22.49 1.84 -61.53
CA ALA A 116 23.35 2.91 -62.03
C ALA A 116 24.69 2.38 -62.56
N ALA A 117 25.33 1.45 -61.83
CA ALA A 117 26.57 0.80 -62.25
C ALA A 117 26.38 0.01 -63.56
N ARG A 118 25.30 -0.78 -63.67
CA ARG A 118 24.95 -1.49 -64.92
C ARG A 118 24.75 -0.55 -66.10
N LYS A 119 24.11 0.60 -65.89
CA LYS A 119 23.91 1.61 -66.94
C LYS A 119 25.24 2.21 -67.40
N ARG A 120 26.14 2.55 -66.48
CA ARG A 120 27.49 3.04 -66.79
C ARG A 120 28.31 1.99 -67.56
N LEU A 121 28.26 0.74 -67.12
CA LEU A 121 29.00 -0.34 -67.79
C LEU A 121 28.49 -0.57 -69.22
N ARG A 122 27.18 -0.54 -69.46
CA ARG A 122 26.62 -0.63 -70.83
C ARG A 122 27.07 0.52 -71.73
N ALA A 123 27.12 1.74 -71.21
CA ALA A 123 27.61 2.90 -71.95
C ALA A 123 29.11 2.76 -72.28
N GLN A 124 29.93 2.27 -71.33
CA GLN A 124 31.34 1.98 -71.56
C GLN A 124 31.55 0.85 -72.57
N ILE A 125 30.73 -0.20 -72.53
CA ILE A 125 30.77 -1.29 -73.52
C ILE A 125 30.44 -0.76 -74.91
N GLN A 126 29.41 0.08 -75.07
CA GLN A 126 29.10 0.71 -76.37
C GLN A 126 30.26 1.57 -76.89
N ALA A 127 30.84 2.41 -76.03
CA ALA A 127 32.01 3.23 -76.41
C ALA A 127 33.20 2.35 -76.81
N PHE A 128 33.47 1.28 -76.06
CA PHE A 128 34.56 0.36 -76.35
C PHE A 128 34.31 -0.46 -77.62
N SER A 129 33.06 -0.88 -77.88
CA SER A 129 32.68 -1.56 -79.13
C SER A 129 32.85 -0.66 -80.36
N VAL A 130 32.55 0.64 -80.24
CA VAL A 130 32.82 1.63 -81.31
C VAL A 130 34.32 1.79 -81.53
N GLU A 131 35.11 1.91 -80.47
CA GLU A 131 36.57 2.03 -80.57
C GLU A 131 37.21 0.78 -81.21
N VAL A 132 36.78 -0.41 -80.82
CA VAL A 132 37.25 -1.67 -81.42
C VAL A 132 36.81 -1.79 -82.88
N ALA A 133 35.56 -1.42 -83.21
CA ALA A 133 35.09 -1.41 -84.59
C ALA A 133 35.90 -0.43 -85.46
N GLN A 134 36.22 0.76 -84.96
CA GLN A 134 37.10 1.72 -85.64
C GLN A 134 38.53 1.17 -85.84
N LYS A 135 39.11 0.50 -84.83
CA LYS A 135 40.44 -0.11 -84.93
C LYS A 135 40.48 -1.30 -85.91
N VAL A 136 39.43 -2.11 -85.98
CA VAL A 136 39.37 -3.30 -86.86
C VAL A 136 38.99 -2.94 -88.30
N LEU A 137 38.12 -1.95 -88.51
CA LEU A 137 37.64 -1.56 -89.85
C LEU A 137 38.55 -0.54 -90.57
N GLY A 138 39.60 -0.03 -89.91
CA GLY A 138 40.69 0.69 -90.56
C GLY A 138 40.28 1.96 -91.32
N ARG A 139 39.11 2.53 -91.04
CA ARG A 139 38.66 3.77 -91.67
C ARG A 139 38.02 4.67 -90.63
N ASN A 140 38.66 5.82 -90.44
CA ASN A 140 38.17 6.89 -89.59
C ASN A 140 36.77 7.29 -90.05
N ILE A 141 35.79 7.09 -89.16
CA ILE A 141 34.51 7.79 -89.16
C ILE A 141 34.40 8.43 -87.78
#